data_AF-A0A074LXB2-F1
#
_entry.id   AF-A0A074LXB2-F1
#
_cell.length_a   1.000
_cell.length_b   1.000
_cell.length_c   1.000
_cell.angle_alpha   90.00
_cell.angle_beta   90.00
_cell.angle_gamma   90.00
#
_symmetry.space_group_name_H-M   'P 1'
#
loop_
_entity.id
_entity.type
_entity.pdbx_description
1 polymer ?
#
loop_
_entity_poly.entity_id
_entity_poly.type
_entity_poly.pdbx_seq_one_letter_code
_entity_poly.pdbx_strand_id
1 'polypeptide(L)' 'MNTTEGFSSMMLHLQTGFDEKGAPQYKDKSYTRVTPTATQDDVYAVGEALASLSSYQLHHIQLLNREDLTRA' A
#
# COMPACT_ATOMS: atom_id res chain seq x y z
N MET A 1 7.00 24.64 14.09
CA MET A 1 6.61 23.23 13.83
C MET A 1 7.29 22.87 12.52
N ASN A 2 8.36 22.08 12.55
CA ASN A 2 9.06 21.67 11.34
C ASN A 2 8.27 20.49 10.77
N THR A 3 7.43 20.76 9.78
CA THR A 3 6.75 19.70 9.02
C THR A 3 7.80 19.02 8.17
N THR A 4 8.42 17.96 8.69
CA THR A 4 9.12 17.01 7.85
C THR A 4 8.07 16.45 6.91
N GLU A 5 8.06 16.90 5.65
CA GLU A 5 7.18 16.38 4.60
C GLU A 5 7.65 14.97 4.23
N GLY A 6 7.53 14.02 5.16
CA GLY A 6 7.77 12.62 4.92
C GLY A 6 6.79 12.14 3.85
N PHE A 7 7.29 11.42 2.84
CA PHE A 7 6.41 10.85 1.83
C PHE A 7 5.88 9.52 2.35
N SER A 8 4.55 9.34 2.26
CA SER A 8 3.93 8.05 2.56
C SER A 8 3.63 7.32 1.26
N SER A 9 3.73 5.99 1.32
CA SER A 9 3.46 5.08 0.20
C SER A 9 2.48 4.02 0.68
N MET A 10 1.53 3.64 -0.16
CA MET A 10 0.61 2.53 0.12
C MET A 10 0.92 1.38 -0.81
N MET A 11 0.90 0.15 -0.30
CA MET A 11 1.10 -1.06 -1.09
C MET A 11 -0.08 -2.00 -0.90
N LEU A 12 -0.69 -2.41 -2.00
CA LEU A 12 -1.75 -3.42 -2.01
C LEU A 12 -1.12 -4.75 -2.43
N HIS A 13 -1.27 -5.76 -1.59
CA HIS A 13 -0.97 -7.14 -1.92
C HIS A 13 -2.24 -7.80 -2.45
N LEU A 14 -2.22 -8.19 -3.72
CA LEU A 14 -3.37 -8.78 -4.39
C LEU A 14 -3.05 -10.22 -4.75
N GLN A 15 -3.84 -11.18 -4.29
CA GLN A 15 -3.70 -12.57 -4.70
C GLN A 15 -4.29 -12.75 -6.10
N THR A 16 -3.46 -13.14 -7.07
CA THR A 16 -3.83 -13.27 -8.48
C THR A 16 -4.21 -14.69 -8.89
N GLY A 17 -3.94 -15.68 -8.04
CA GLY A 17 -4.26 -17.08 -8.29
C GLY A 17 -3.28 -18.01 -7.61
N PHE A 18 -3.11 -19.21 -8.17
CA PHE A 18 -2.12 -20.20 -7.75
C PHE A 18 -1.17 -20.50 -8.92
N ASP A 19 0.07 -20.86 -8.64
CA ASP A 19 1.03 -21.34 -9.65
C ASP A 19 0.79 -22.82 -10.01
N GLU A 20 1.62 -23.36 -10.91
CA GLU A 20 1.55 -24.76 -11.34
C GLU A 20 1.78 -25.77 -10.19
N LYS A 21 2.33 -25.32 -9.06
CA LYS A 21 2.59 -26.13 -7.86
C LYS A 21 1.52 -25.94 -6.78
N GLY A 22 0.49 -25.12 -7.04
CA GLY A 22 -0.56 -24.80 -6.08
C GLY A 22 -0.15 -23.76 -5.03
N ALA A 23 0.97 -23.05 -5.20
CA ALA A 23 1.35 -21.96 -4.32
C ALA A 23 0.62 -20.67 -4.71
N PRO A 24 0.06 -19.91 -3.75
CA PRO A 24 -0.64 -18.67 -4.05
C PRO A 24 0.32 -17.64 -4.64
N GLN A 25 -0.06 -17.08 -5.79
CA GLN A 25 0.65 -15.99 -6.44
C GLN A 25 0.08 -14.66 -6.00
N TYR A 26 0.97 -13.74 -5.64
CA TYR A 26 0.63 -12.39 -5.22
C TYR A 26 1.20 -11.38 -6.20
N LYS A 27 0.49 -10.26 -6.33
CA LYS A 27 0.90 -9.11 -7.11
C LYS A 27 0.80 -7.87 -6.24
N ASP A 28 1.92 -7.19 -6.11
CA ASP A 28 2.02 -5.99 -5.32
C ASP A 28 1.77 -4.77 -6.21
N LYS A 29 0.90 -3.86 -5.76
CA LYS A 29 0.67 -2.56 -6.38
C LYS A 29 1.04 -1.47 -5.39
N SER A 30 2.10 -0.73 -5.70
CA SER A 30 2.58 0.38 -4.89
C SER A 30 2.03 1.71 -5.44
N TYR A 31 1.48 2.52 -4.55
CA TYR A 31 0.99 3.87 -4.79
C TYR A 31 1.84 4.85 -3.96
N THR A 32 2.52 5.76 -4.63
CA THR A 32 3.35 6.80 -3.99
C THR A 32 2.56 8.10 -3.88
N ARG A 33 3.07 9.05 -3.06
CA ARG A 33 2.40 10.32 -2.75
C ARG A 33 1.07 10.14 -1.99
N VAL A 34 1.03 9.18 -1.09
CA VAL A 34 -0.01 9.16 -0.06
C VAL A 34 0.29 10.30 0.90
N THR A 35 -0.74 11.09 1.23
CA THR A 35 -0.60 12.21 2.15
C THR A 35 -0.10 11.68 3.50
N PRO A 36 0.99 12.21 4.07
CA PRO A 36 1.51 11.73 5.35
C PRO A 36 0.58 11.98 6.54
N THR A 37 -0.39 12.88 6.37
CA THR A 37 -1.45 13.13 7.36
C THR A 37 -2.70 12.28 7.11
N ALA A 38 -2.69 11.36 6.13
CA ALA A 38 -3.80 10.45 5.91
C ALA A 38 -3.97 9.52 7.11
N THR A 39 -5.20 9.34 7.57
CA THR A 39 -5.46 8.40 8.66
C THR A 39 -5.40 6.96 8.15
N GLN A 40 -5.21 6.01 9.06
CA GLN A 40 -5.22 4.59 8.69
C GLN A 40 -6.57 4.18 8.07
N ASP A 41 -7.68 4.76 8.53
CA ASP A 41 -9.03 4.53 8.01
C ASP A 41 -9.16 5.03 6.56
N ASP A 42 -8.69 6.25 6.28
CA ASP A 42 -8.69 6.80 4.91
C ASP A 42 -7.89 5.91 3.95
N VAL A 43 -6.70 5.49 4.38
CA VAL A 43 -5.82 4.61 3.58
C VAL A 43 -6.49 3.26 3.35
N TYR A 44 -7.18 2.72 4.35
CA TYR A 44 -7.89 1.45 4.24
C TYR A 44 -9.07 1.56 3.26
N ALA A 45 -9.90 2.59 3.40
CA ALA A 45 -11.05 2.84 2.52
C ALA A 45 -10.61 3.02 1.05
N VAL A 46 -9.54 3.77 0.81
CA VAL A 46 -8.97 3.93 -0.54
C VAL A 46 -8.37 2.63 -1.04
N GLY A 47 -7.65 1.88 -0.20
CA GLY A 47 -7.08 0.59 -0.54
C GLY A 47 -8.15 -0.45 -0.92
N GLU A 48 -9.25 -0.52 -0.16
CA GLU A 48 -10.40 -1.36 -0.49
C GLU A 48 -11.08 -0.95 -1.79
N ALA A 49 -11.32 0.35 -1.99
CA ALA A 49 -11.89 0.84 -3.24
C ALA A 49 -11.00 0.49 -4.44
N LEU A 50 -9.69 0.71 -4.35
CA LEU A 50 -8.73 0.34 -5.39
C LEU A 50 -8.67 -1.18 -5.64
N ALA A 51 -8.77 -1.97 -4.59
CA ALA A 51 -8.82 -3.42 -4.70
C ALA A 51 -10.13 -3.90 -5.35
N SER A 52 -11.26 -3.28 -5.03
CA SER A 52 -12.57 -3.61 -5.64
C SER A 52 -12.60 -3.37 -7.16
N LEU A 53 -11.81 -2.41 -7.64
CA LEU A 53 -11.60 -2.14 -9.07
C LEU A 53 -10.63 -3.12 -9.71
N SER A 54 -9.86 -3.86 -8.90
CA SER A 54 -8.95 -4.89 -9.37
C SER A 54 -9.67 -6.23 -9.43
N SER A 55 -9.47 -7.01 -10.48
CA SER A 55 -10.02 -8.37 -10.60
C SER A 55 -9.36 -9.40 -9.65
N TYR A 56 -8.57 -8.94 -8.67
CA TYR A 56 -7.72 -9.77 -7.82
C TYR A 56 -8.15 -9.61 -6.37
N GLN A 57 -8.08 -10.68 -5.60
CA GLN A 57 -8.48 -10.65 -4.20
C GLN A 57 -7.48 -9.85 -3.38
N LEU A 58 -7.97 -8.88 -2.61
CA LEU A 58 -7.15 -8.15 -1.66
C LEU A 58 -6.67 -9.10 -0.55
N HIS A 59 -5.36 -9.23 -0.40
CA HIS A 59 -4.75 -10.01 0.65
C HIS A 59 -4.34 -9.13 1.83
N HIS A 60 -3.67 -8.00 1.55
CA HIS A 60 -3.16 -7.10 2.57
C HIS A 60 -2.98 -5.68 2.03
N ILE A 61 -3.16 -4.68 2.90
CA ILE A 61 -2.83 -3.27 2.62
C ILE A 61 -1.74 -2.86 3.59
N GLN A 62 -0.64 -2.32 3.07
CA GLN A 62 0.48 -1.83 3.86
C GLN A 62 0.64 -0.32 3.64
N LEU A 63 0.70 0.44 4.73
CA LEU A 63 1.10 1.86 4.73
C LEU A 63 2.58 1.97 5.14
N LEU A 64 3.38 2.56 4.26
CA LEU A 64 4.80 2.81 4.45
C LEU A 64 5.03 4.31 4.63
N ASN A 65 5.25 4.71 5.87
CA ASN A 65 5.69 6.07 6.20
C ASN A 65 7.20 6.10 6.09
N ARG A 66 7.73 6.82 5.10
CA ARG A 66 9.17 6.97 4.95
C ARG A 66 9.59 8.28 5.61
N GLU A 67 10.31 8.16 6.72
CA GLU A 67 11.03 9.27 7.32
C GLU A 67 12.34 9.47 6.56
N ASP A 68 12.59 10.70 6.10
CA ASP A 68 13.86 11.04 5.46
C ASP A 68 14.94 11.13 6.53
N LEU A 69 15.71 10.06 6.68
CA LEU A 69 16.83 10.00 7.61
C LEU A 69 18.08 10.56 6.92
N THR A 70 18.18 11.89 6.79
CA THR A 70 19.45 12.53 6.42
C THR A 70 20.38 12.54 7.63
N ARG A 71 21.47 11.76 7.54
CA ARG A 71 22.57 11.84 8.50
C ARG A 71 23.36 13.13 8.22
N ALA A 72 23.37 14.04 9.19
CA ALA A 72 24.20 15.26 9.14
C ALA A 72 25.70 14.95 9.21
#